data_AF-A0A955JSR0-F1
#
_entry.id   AF-A0A955JSR0-F1
#
_cell.length_a   1.000
_cell.length_b   1.000
_cell.length_c   1.000
_cell.angle_alpha   90.00
_cell.angle_beta   90.00
_cell.angle_gamma   90.00
#
_symmetry.space_group_name_H-M   'P 1'
#
loop_
_entity.id
_entity.type
_entity.pdbx_description
1 polymer ?
#
loop_
_entity_poly.entity_id
_entity_poly.type
_entity_poly.pdbx_seq_one_letter_code
_entity_poly.pdbx_strand_id
1 'polypeptide(L)'
;MSLLLIILPLVVGNTWHAIMLWMSSRRGMFANSISENALISKPVLEVHRAMHIILAVCFTVYSYGLWERGYPSLAVLLTSAVVLDVTQVLTLSKHTKHTPFYFRDRHQLAAWLMAVLYLLYTIAAAITAHVGAVWIVIYLGYILLMQVGSSLTEHRYFWLAQMVFFVSVSAAIIGFTALV
;
A
#
# COMPACT_ATOMS: atom_id res chain seq x y z
N MET A 1 -17.81 10.87 -9.76
CA MET A 1 -16.60 10.11 -10.16
C MET A 1 -16.91 8.63 -10.04
N SER A 2 -16.58 7.82 -11.05
CA SER A 2 -17.02 6.41 -11.07
C SER A 2 -16.25 5.58 -10.04
N LEU A 3 -16.97 4.81 -9.22
CA LEU A 3 -16.44 3.81 -8.26
C LEU A 3 -15.40 2.90 -8.91
N LEU A 4 -15.56 2.64 -10.21
CA LEU A 4 -14.67 1.82 -11.03
C LEU A 4 -13.24 2.38 -11.12
N LEU A 5 -13.06 3.71 -11.10
CA LEU A 5 -11.75 4.35 -11.17
C LEU A 5 -10.91 4.14 -9.90
N ILE A 6 -11.53 3.64 -8.82
CA ILE A 6 -10.87 3.40 -7.52
C ILE A 6 -10.74 1.91 -7.26
N ILE A 7 -11.83 1.15 -7.47
CA ILE A 7 -11.86 -0.29 -7.22
C ILE A 7 -10.92 -1.04 -8.15
N LEU A 8 -11.01 -0.78 -9.46
CA LEU A 8 -10.25 -1.56 -10.44
C LEU A 8 -8.73 -1.42 -10.19
N PRO A 9 -8.15 -0.22 -10.02
CA PRO A 9 -6.73 -0.09 -9.69
C PRO A 9 -6.35 -0.85 -8.41
N LEU A 10 -7.11 -0.70 -7.33
CA LEU A 10 -6.85 -1.39 -6.06
C LEU A 10 -6.84 -2.92 -6.21
N VAL A 11 -7.81 -3.48 -6.92
CA VAL A 11 -7.89 -4.92 -7.19
C VAL A 11 -6.71 -5.38 -8.05
N VAL A 12 -6.40 -4.65 -9.12
CA VAL A 12 -5.30 -5.01 -10.02
C VAL A 12 -3.95 -4.91 -9.31
N GLY A 13 -3.72 -3.88 -8.48
CA GLY A 13 -2.49 -3.73 -7.69
C GLY A 13 -2.26 -4.88 -6.71
N ASN A 14 -3.28 -5.24 -5.93
CA ASN A 14 -3.18 -6.38 -5.01
C ASN A 14 -3.01 -7.71 -5.77
N THR A 15 -3.70 -7.87 -6.89
CA THR A 15 -3.55 -9.06 -7.76
C THR A 15 -2.13 -9.16 -8.30
N TRP A 16 -1.54 -8.04 -8.75
CA TRP A 16 -0.16 -8.00 -9.21
C TRP A 16 0.83 -8.42 -8.12
N HIS A 17 0.67 -7.92 -6.88
CA HIS A 17 1.49 -8.34 -5.76
C HIS A 17 1.37 -9.85 -5.48
N ALA A 18 0.15 -10.40 -5.51
CA ALA A 18 -0.07 -11.83 -5.35
C ALA A 18 0.57 -12.66 -6.48
N ILE A 19 0.48 -12.20 -7.74
CA ILE A 19 1.13 -12.84 -8.89
C ILE A 19 2.65 -12.86 -8.70
N MET A 20 3.27 -11.77 -8.27
CA MET A 20 4.71 -11.73 -8.03
C MET A 20 5.16 -12.75 -6.99
N LEU A 21 4.41 -12.89 -5.88
CA LEU A 21 4.67 -13.89 -4.85
C LEU A 21 4.57 -15.31 -5.41
N TRP A 22 3.53 -15.58 -6.21
CA TRP A 22 3.35 -16.88 -6.86
C TRP A 22 4.46 -17.22 -7.87
N MET A 23 4.90 -16.24 -8.68
CA MET A 23 6.02 -16.45 -9.61
C MET A 23 7.32 -16.77 -8.88
N SER A 24 7.57 -16.12 -7.74
CA SER A 24 8.76 -16.35 -6.92
C SER A 24 8.75 -17.74 -6.29
N SER A 25 7.60 -18.15 -5.72
CA SER A 25 7.44 -19.47 -5.11
C SER A 25 7.62 -20.60 -6.12
N ARG A 26 7.15 -20.42 -7.37
CA ARG A 26 7.35 -21.38 -8.47
C ARG A 26 8.81 -21.57 -8.87
N ARG A 27 9.67 -20.58 -8.57
CA ARG A 27 11.11 -20.62 -8.87
C ARG A 27 11.94 -21.05 -7.66
N GLY A 28 11.31 -21.44 -6.54
CA GLY A 28 12.01 -21.77 -5.30
C GLY A 28 12.70 -20.58 -4.64
N MET A 29 12.41 -19.35 -5.08
CA MET A 29 12.93 -18.14 -4.49
C MET A 29 11.93 -17.67 -3.44
N PHE A 30 12.38 -17.54 -2.19
CA PHE A 30 11.60 -16.93 -1.12
C PHE A 30 12.20 -15.57 -0.83
N ALA A 31 11.57 -14.54 -1.38
CA ALA A 31 11.84 -13.16 -0.99
C ALA A 31 11.03 -12.82 0.26
N ASN A 32 11.66 -12.13 1.19
CA ASN A 32 11.08 -11.73 2.46
C ASN A 32 10.06 -10.59 2.28
N SER A 33 10.18 -9.80 1.20
CA SER A 33 9.28 -8.67 0.89
C SER A 33 8.80 -8.63 -0.56
N ILE A 34 7.72 -7.90 -0.82
CA ILE A 34 7.20 -7.67 -2.19
C ILE A 34 8.23 -6.93 -3.05
N SER A 35 8.95 -5.97 -2.49
CA SER A 35 9.97 -5.20 -3.20
C SER A 35 11.16 -6.07 -3.64
N GLU A 36 11.54 -7.07 -2.86
CA GLU A 36 12.55 -8.06 -3.28
C GLU A 36 12.04 -8.91 -4.44
N ASN A 37 10.77 -9.33 -4.41
CA ASN A 37 10.15 -10.06 -5.51
C ASN A 37 10.12 -9.24 -6.81
N ALA A 38 9.90 -7.92 -6.71
CA ALA A 38 9.94 -7.03 -7.87
C ALA A 38 11.33 -6.96 -8.52
N LEU A 39 12.41 -7.23 -7.78
CA LEU A 39 13.79 -7.17 -8.25
C LEU A 39 14.29 -8.46 -8.92
N ILE A 40 13.47 -9.53 -8.97
CA ILE A 40 13.83 -10.82 -9.56
C ILE A 40 14.35 -10.67 -11.00
N SER A 41 13.74 -9.78 -11.79
CA SER A 41 14.20 -9.49 -13.15
C SER A 41 13.85 -8.06 -13.56
N LYS A 42 14.60 -7.53 -14.53
CA LYS A 42 14.36 -6.19 -15.07
C LYS A 42 12.93 -6.01 -15.62
N PRO A 43 12.37 -6.97 -16.40
CA PRO A 43 10.99 -6.84 -16.87
C PRO A 43 9.96 -6.82 -15.73
N VAL A 44 10.15 -7.63 -14.68
CA VAL A 44 9.22 -7.65 -13.53
C VAL A 44 9.25 -6.31 -12.79
N LEU A 45 10.44 -5.73 -12.59
CA LEU A 45 10.59 -4.41 -11.97
C LEU A 45 9.92 -3.31 -12.80
N GLU A 46 10.06 -3.36 -14.12
CA GLU A 46 9.44 -2.39 -15.04
C GLU A 46 7.90 -2.46 -14.97
N VAL A 47 7.32 -3.67 -14.99
CA VAL A 47 5.87 -3.85 -14.82
C VAL A 47 5.43 -3.39 -13.43
N HIS A 48 6.18 -3.72 -12.38
CA HIS A 48 5.86 -3.27 -11.03
C HIS A 48 5.84 -1.74 -10.90
N ARG A 49 6.82 -1.05 -11.49
CA ARG A 49 6.83 0.42 -11.56
C ARG A 49 5.64 0.97 -12.35
N ALA A 50 5.34 0.39 -13.52
CA ALA A 50 4.20 0.81 -14.32
C ALA A 50 2.87 0.66 -13.55
N MET A 51 2.70 -0.45 -12.83
CA MET A 51 1.54 -0.70 -11.97
C MET A 51 1.36 0.40 -10.91
N HIS A 52 2.43 0.74 -10.18
CA HIS A 52 2.39 1.82 -9.18
C HIS A 52 2.11 3.20 -9.80
N ILE A 53 2.66 3.49 -10.98
CA ILE A 53 2.38 4.76 -11.68
C ILE A 53 0.91 4.84 -12.10
N ILE A 54 0.33 3.75 -12.61
CA ILE A 54 -1.09 3.69 -12.97
C ILE A 54 -1.97 3.90 -11.73
N LEU A 55 -1.67 3.21 -10.63
CA LEU A 55 -2.35 3.39 -9.34
C LEU A 55 -2.28 4.85 -8.87
N ALA A 56 -1.10 5.46 -8.97
CA ALA A 56 -0.87 6.85 -8.58
C ALA A 56 -1.73 7.82 -9.38
N VAL A 57 -1.84 7.65 -10.70
CA VAL A 57 -2.73 8.47 -11.54
C VAL A 57 -4.18 8.33 -11.08
N CYS A 58 -4.66 7.09 -10.89
CA CYS A 58 -6.03 6.84 -10.43
C CYS A 58 -6.32 7.45 -9.06
N PHE A 59 -5.41 7.31 -8.08
CA PHE A 59 -5.59 7.92 -6.76
C PHE A 59 -5.45 9.44 -6.77
N THR A 60 -4.66 10.01 -7.69
CA THR A 60 -4.59 11.46 -7.84
C THR A 60 -5.92 12.02 -8.34
N VAL A 61 -6.52 11.38 -9.35
CA VAL A 61 -7.87 11.73 -9.82
C VAL A 61 -8.90 11.56 -8.70
N TYR A 62 -8.80 10.47 -7.93
CA TYR A 62 -9.68 10.26 -6.78
C TYR A 62 -9.52 11.34 -5.71
N SER A 63 -8.28 11.69 -5.37
CA SER A 63 -7.94 12.74 -4.41
C SER A 63 -8.50 14.10 -4.82
N TYR A 64 -8.40 14.44 -6.10
CA TYR A 64 -9.04 15.65 -6.64
C TYR A 64 -10.56 15.62 -6.43
N GLY A 65 -11.22 14.49 -6.67
CA GLY A 65 -12.65 14.37 -6.40
C GLY A 65 -13.02 14.43 -4.91
N LEU A 66 -12.14 14.01 -3.99
CA LEU A 66 -12.33 14.22 -2.55
C LEU A 66 -12.27 15.71 -2.19
N TRP A 67 -11.36 16.45 -2.80
CA TRP A 67 -11.23 17.89 -2.62
C TRP A 67 -12.53 18.60 -3.03
N GLU A 68 -13.03 18.33 -4.24
CA GLU A 68 -14.26 18.94 -4.78
C GLU A 68 -15.51 18.60 -3.93
N ARG A 69 -15.50 17.45 -3.24
CA ARG A 69 -16.58 17.02 -2.35
C ARG A 69 -16.49 17.60 -0.93
N GLY A 70 -15.50 18.45 -0.65
CA GLY A 70 -15.34 19.09 0.66
C GLY A 70 -14.53 18.25 1.66
N TYR A 71 -13.71 17.30 1.21
CA TYR A 71 -12.81 16.50 2.05
C TYR A 71 -11.32 16.81 1.79
N PRO A 72 -10.86 18.07 1.96
CA PRO A 72 -9.50 18.48 1.60
C PRO A 72 -8.41 17.79 2.44
N SER A 73 -8.68 17.49 3.71
CA SER A 73 -7.73 16.77 4.58
C SER A 73 -7.45 15.35 4.08
N LEU A 74 -8.50 14.63 3.65
CA LEU A 74 -8.37 13.30 3.06
C LEU A 74 -7.63 13.34 1.72
N ALA A 75 -7.92 14.34 0.90
CA ALA A 75 -7.22 14.57 -0.37
C ALA A 75 -5.72 14.80 -0.15
N VAL A 76 -5.33 15.66 0.81
CA VAL A 76 -3.91 15.92 1.11
C VAL A 76 -3.19 14.66 1.60
N LEU A 77 -3.81 13.90 2.51
CA LEU A 77 -3.24 12.64 2.99
C LEU A 77 -3.03 11.64 1.85
N LEU A 78 -4.05 11.46 1.00
CA LEU A 78 -3.98 10.53 -0.12
C LEU A 78 -2.95 10.95 -1.16
N THR A 79 -2.95 12.21 -1.59
CA THR A 79 -1.96 12.72 -2.56
C THR A 79 -0.54 12.57 -2.03
N SER A 80 -0.32 12.85 -0.74
CA SER A 80 0.99 12.68 -0.11
C SER A 80 1.41 11.20 -0.09
N ALA A 81 0.49 10.30 0.25
CA ALA A 81 0.74 8.85 0.18
C ALA A 81 1.10 8.40 -1.23
N VAL A 82 0.37 8.88 -2.24
CA VAL A 82 0.61 8.58 -3.66
C VAL A 82 1.99 9.05 -4.14
N VAL A 83 2.39 10.27 -3.77
CA VAL A 83 3.72 10.78 -4.11
C VAL A 83 4.82 9.89 -3.52
N LEU A 84 4.63 9.44 -2.27
CA LEU A 84 5.58 8.53 -1.65
C LEU A 84 5.53 7.11 -2.24
N ASP A 85 4.38 6.65 -2.73
CA ASP A 85 4.25 5.38 -3.44
C ASP A 85 5.04 5.39 -4.77
N VAL A 86 4.93 6.48 -5.54
CA VAL A 86 5.77 6.67 -6.73
C VAL A 86 7.24 6.80 -6.35
N THR A 87 7.54 7.55 -5.29
CA THR A 87 8.93 7.74 -4.85
C THR A 87 9.57 6.42 -4.42
N GLN A 88 8.87 5.58 -3.65
CA GLN A 88 9.41 4.30 -3.21
C GLN A 88 9.70 3.40 -4.41
N VAL A 89 8.82 3.34 -5.42
CA VAL A 89 9.00 2.40 -6.53
C VAL A 89 10.10 2.85 -7.50
N LEU A 90 10.28 4.17 -7.66
CA LEU A 90 11.34 4.76 -8.49
C LEU A 90 12.72 4.65 -7.82
N THR A 91 12.76 4.71 -6.49
CA THR A 91 14.00 4.56 -5.72
C THR A 91 14.38 3.10 -5.44
N LEU A 92 13.47 2.15 -5.72
CA LEU A 92 13.74 0.72 -5.62
C LEU A 92 14.84 0.31 -6.60
N SER A 93 15.89 -0.33 -6.10
CA SER A 93 17.05 -0.77 -6.87
C SER A 93 17.62 -2.08 -6.34
N LYS A 94 18.50 -2.74 -7.10
CA LYS A 94 19.21 -3.94 -6.64
C LYS A 94 20.09 -3.73 -5.40
N HIS A 95 20.41 -2.48 -5.07
CA HIS A 95 21.21 -2.12 -3.89
C HIS A 95 20.34 -1.75 -2.68
N THR A 96 19.02 -1.80 -2.82
CA THR A 96 18.09 -1.50 -1.74
C THR A 96 18.32 -2.47 -0.59
N LYS A 97 18.49 -1.92 0.61
CA LYS A 97 18.55 -2.74 1.82
C LYS A 97 17.14 -3.01 2.29
N HIS A 98 16.71 -4.26 2.20
CA HIS A 98 15.35 -4.69 2.56
C HIS A 98 15.16 -4.97 4.05
N THR A 99 16.11 -4.54 4.88
CA THR A 99 15.97 -4.59 6.34
C THR A 99 14.86 -3.65 6.78
N PRO A 100 13.81 -4.15 7.46
CA PRO A 100 12.75 -3.30 7.98
C PRO A 100 13.30 -2.21 8.91
N PHE A 101 12.67 -1.04 8.89
CA PHE A 101 13.08 0.15 9.66
C PHE A 101 14.49 0.71 9.35
N TYR A 102 15.12 0.30 8.24
CA TYR A 102 16.39 0.89 7.80
C TYR A 102 16.17 2.21 7.04
N PHE A 103 15.93 3.29 7.77
CA PHE A 103 15.55 4.60 7.20
C PHE A 103 16.66 5.36 6.46
N ARG A 104 17.88 4.82 6.42
CA ARG A 104 18.96 5.39 5.58
C ARG A 104 18.79 5.04 4.10
N ASP A 105 18.02 4.01 3.80
CA ASP A 105 17.64 3.66 2.43
C ASP A 105 16.39 4.48 2.03
N ARG A 106 16.49 5.17 0.88
CA ARG A 106 15.43 6.08 0.41
C ARG A 106 14.14 5.33 0.06
N HIS A 107 14.24 4.12 -0.48
CA HIS A 107 13.08 3.28 -0.78
C HIS A 107 12.38 2.88 0.51
N GLN A 108 13.12 2.40 1.51
CA GLN A 108 12.57 2.05 2.82
C GLN A 108 11.90 3.23 3.50
N LEU A 109 12.56 4.40 3.53
CA LEU A 109 11.98 5.59 4.13
C LEU A 109 10.67 6.01 3.43
N ALA A 110 10.67 6.06 2.10
CA ALA A 110 9.47 6.39 1.32
C ALA A 110 8.35 5.37 1.54
N ALA A 111 8.66 4.07 1.56
CA ALA A 111 7.68 3.01 1.77
C ALA A 111 7.04 3.06 3.17
N TRP A 112 7.83 3.32 4.22
CA TRP A 112 7.30 3.46 5.59
C TRP A 112 6.44 4.71 5.76
N LEU A 113 6.89 5.86 5.24
CA LEU A 113 6.10 7.08 5.28
C LEU A 113 4.80 6.94 4.47
N MET A 114 4.86 6.31 3.29
CA MET A 114 3.67 5.97 2.49
C MET A 114 2.68 5.12 3.29
N ALA A 115 3.14 4.05 3.94
CA ALA A 115 2.28 3.18 4.73
C ALA A 115 1.60 3.94 5.89
N VAL A 116 2.35 4.80 6.59
CA VAL A 116 1.78 5.65 7.65
C VAL A 116 0.71 6.59 7.10
N LEU A 117 0.94 7.24 5.95
CA LEU A 117 -0.05 8.14 5.36
C LEU A 117 -1.31 7.41 4.89
N TYR A 118 -1.18 6.23 4.28
CA TYR A 118 -2.34 5.39 3.95
C TYR A 118 -3.11 4.96 5.20
N LEU A 119 -2.41 4.62 6.28
CA LEU A 119 -3.04 4.28 7.56
C LEU A 119 -3.82 5.47 8.13
N LEU A 120 -3.21 6.66 8.18
CA LEU A 120 -3.85 7.88 8.65
C LEU A 120 -5.05 8.26 7.77
N TYR A 121 -4.91 8.14 6.45
CA TYR A 121 -6.02 8.32 5.51
C TYR A 121 -7.18 7.38 5.85
N THR A 122 -6.91 6.08 6.04
CA THR A 122 -7.94 5.08 6.35
C THR A 122 -8.69 5.42 7.64
N ILE A 123 -7.98 5.82 8.69
CA ILE A 123 -8.58 6.21 9.97
C ILE A 123 -9.44 7.47 9.80
N ALA A 124 -8.89 8.50 9.16
CA ALA A 124 -9.60 9.76 8.95
C ALA A 124 -10.86 9.56 8.07
N ALA A 125 -10.78 8.74 7.03
CA ALA A 125 -11.90 8.37 6.18
C ALA A 125 -12.98 7.61 6.96
N ALA A 126 -12.59 6.63 7.80
CA ALA A 126 -13.53 5.90 8.65
C ALA A 126 -14.27 6.82 9.63
N ILE A 127 -13.56 7.75 10.28
CA ILE A 127 -14.17 8.76 11.16
C ILE A 127 -15.13 9.66 10.37
N THR A 128 -14.72 10.10 9.18
CA THR A 128 -15.53 10.96 8.30
C THR A 128 -16.81 10.27 7.85
N ALA A 129 -16.77 8.96 7.58
CA ALA A 129 -17.93 8.14 7.27
C ALA A 129 -18.70 7.64 8.51
N HIS A 130 -18.39 8.16 9.70
CA HIS A 130 -19.03 7.79 10.97
C HIS A 130 -19.00 6.29 11.28
N VAL A 131 -17.95 5.59 10.84
CA VAL A 131 -17.72 4.19 11.21
C VAL A 131 -17.44 4.11 12.71
N GLY A 132 -18.09 3.15 13.39
CA GLY A 132 -17.97 3.01 14.84
C GLY A 132 -16.53 2.79 15.32
N ALA A 133 -16.17 3.40 16.45
CA ALA A 133 -14.80 3.35 17.00
C ALA A 133 -14.28 1.92 17.23
N VAL A 134 -15.18 0.97 17.51
CA VAL A 134 -14.86 -0.46 17.65
C VAL A 134 -14.17 -1.01 16.39
N TRP A 135 -14.65 -0.63 15.20
CA TRP A 135 -14.05 -1.08 13.94
C TRP A 135 -12.62 -0.56 13.79
N ILE A 136 -12.39 0.72 14.12
CA ILE A 136 -11.05 1.34 14.05
C ILE A 136 -10.08 0.64 15.00
N VAL A 137 -10.53 0.33 16.23
CA VAL A 137 -9.71 -0.39 17.22
C VAL A 137 -9.37 -1.79 16.73
N ILE A 138 -10.34 -2.54 16.21
CA ILE A 138 -10.11 -3.88 15.65
C ILE A 138 -9.14 -3.82 14.48
N TYR A 139 -9.33 -2.86 13.57
CA TYR A 139 -8.46 -2.65 12.42
C TYR A 139 -7.01 -2.35 12.84
N LEU A 140 -6.81 -1.41 13.78
CA LEU A 140 -5.48 -1.08 14.30
C LEU A 140 -4.84 -2.26 15.05
N GLY A 141 -5.61 -2.96 15.89
CA GLY A 141 -5.14 -4.14 16.61
C GLY A 141 -4.71 -5.25 15.65
N TYR A 142 -5.45 -5.44 14.55
CA TYR A 142 -5.11 -6.41 13.51
C TYR A 142 -3.81 -6.05 12.76
N ILE A 143 -3.64 -4.80 12.34
CA ILE A 143 -2.39 -4.34 11.69
C ILE A 143 -1.20 -4.47 12.65
N LEU A 144 -1.38 -4.11 13.92
CA LEU A 144 -0.33 -4.25 14.94
C LEU A 144 0.04 -5.72 15.18
N LEU A 145 -0.95 -6.62 15.27
CA LEU A 145 -0.73 -8.05 15.43
C LEU A 145 0.09 -8.62 14.27
N MET A 146 -0.24 -8.24 13.03
CA MET A 146 0.52 -8.65 11.85
C MET A 146 1.96 -8.14 11.87
N GLN A 147 2.17 -6.89 12.31
CA GLN A 147 3.52 -6.33 12.44
C GLN A 147 4.33 -7.05 13.52
N VAL A 148 3.74 -7.31 14.69
CA VAL A 148 4.37 -8.06 15.78
C VAL A 148 4.72 -9.47 15.30
N GLY A 149 3.78 -10.17 14.65
CA GLY A 149 4.05 -11.48 14.07
C GLY A 149 5.17 -11.47 13.03
N SER A 150 5.24 -10.42 12.20
CA SER A 150 6.36 -10.25 11.28
C SER A 150 7.70 -10.08 12.02
N SER A 151 7.75 -9.26 13.06
CA SER A 151 8.97 -9.08 13.87
C SER A 151 9.37 -10.35 14.62
N LEU A 152 8.41 -11.12 15.16
CA LEU A 152 8.66 -12.40 15.83
C LEU A 152 9.21 -13.48 14.88
N THR A 153 8.93 -13.36 13.59
CA THR A 153 9.47 -14.26 12.55
C THR A 153 10.71 -13.68 11.88
N GLU A 154 11.37 -12.70 12.51
CA GLU A 154 12.53 -11.99 11.98
C GLU A 154 12.30 -11.47 10.55
N HIS A 155 11.05 -11.10 10.24
CA HIS A 155 10.60 -10.59 8.96
C HIS A 155 10.69 -11.58 7.79
N ARG A 156 10.85 -12.89 8.06
CA ARG A 156 10.85 -13.97 7.05
C ARG A 156 9.59 -13.99 6.18
N TYR A 157 8.46 -13.56 6.74
CA TYR A 157 7.17 -13.47 6.05
C TYR A 157 6.65 -12.03 5.97
N PHE A 158 7.54 -11.04 5.89
CA PHE A 158 7.14 -9.63 5.88
C PHE A 158 6.21 -9.29 4.71
N TRP A 159 6.35 -9.95 3.56
CA TRP A 159 5.41 -9.86 2.45
C TRP A 159 3.94 -10.13 2.84
N LEU A 160 3.69 -11.00 3.83
CA LEU A 160 2.34 -11.30 4.31
C LEU A 160 1.77 -10.09 5.06
N ALA A 161 2.57 -9.47 5.93
CA ALA A 161 2.18 -8.24 6.62
C ALA A 161 1.91 -7.10 5.62
N GLN A 162 2.75 -6.98 4.57
CA GLN A 162 2.53 -6.02 3.48
C GLN A 162 1.21 -6.27 2.73
N MET A 163 0.95 -7.52 2.33
CA MET A 163 -0.30 -7.88 1.64
C MET A 163 -1.53 -7.62 2.49
N VAL A 164 -1.50 -8.02 3.77
CA VAL A 164 -2.60 -7.78 4.68
C VAL A 164 -2.86 -6.27 4.83
N PHE A 165 -1.81 -5.47 5.00
CA PHE A 165 -1.91 -4.02 5.06
C PHE A 165 -2.57 -3.45 3.80
N PHE A 166 -2.06 -3.80 2.61
CA PHE A 166 -2.59 -3.28 1.33
C PHE A 166 -4.04 -3.65 1.10
N VAL A 167 -4.42 -4.92 1.34
CA VAL A 167 -5.81 -5.37 1.20
C VAL A 167 -6.72 -4.64 2.20
N SER A 168 -6.26 -4.44 3.43
CA SER A 168 -7.06 -3.78 4.47
C SER A 168 -7.28 -2.29 4.17
N VAL A 169 -6.24 -1.58 3.70
CA VAL A 169 -6.37 -0.18 3.21
C VAL A 169 -7.30 -0.12 2.00
N SER A 170 -7.16 -1.06 1.06
CA SER A 170 -8.01 -1.13 -0.13
C SER A 170 -9.48 -1.28 0.24
N ALA A 171 -9.79 -2.21 1.15
CA ALA A 171 -11.15 -2.44 1.63
C ALA A 171 -11.73 -1.19 2.30
N ALA A 172 -10.93 -0.47 3.09
CA ALA A 172 -11.37 0.76 3.73
C ALA A 172 -11.65 1.90 2.73
N ILE A 173 -10.80 2.09 1.72
CA ILE A 173 -11.01 3.08 0.66
C ILE A 173 -12.29 2.78 -0.12
N ILE A 174 -12.51 1.52 -0.50
CA ILE A 174 -13.70 1.08 -1.21
C ILE A 174 -14.95 1.29 -0.35
N GLY A 175 -14.90 0.87 0.91
CA GLY A 175 -16.00 1.05 1.87
C GLY A 175 -16.35 2.51 2.08
N PHE A 176 -15.36 3.39 2.30
CA PHE A 176 -15.57 4.83 2.40
C PHE A 176 -16.21 5.39 1.12
N THR A 177 -15.72 5.01 -0.05
CA THR A 177 -16.26 5.49 -1.33
C THR A 177 -17.70 5.05 -1.56
N ALA A 178 -18.11 3.89 -1.06
CA ALA A 178 -19.48 3.42 -1.16
C ALA A 178 -20.45 4.16 -0.22
N LEU A 179 -19.94 4.82 0.81
CA LEU A 179 -20.74 5.53 1.82
C LEU A 179 -20.91 7.03 1.51
N VAL A 180 -20.15 7.60 0.56
CA VAL A 180 -20.05 9.06 0.31
C VAL A 180 -20.12 9.43 -1.18
#